data_AF-A0A165X2X1-F1
#
_entry.id   AF-A0A165X2X1-F1
#
_cell.length_a   1.000
_cell.length_b   1.000
_cell.length_c   1.000
_cell.angle_alpha   90.00
_cell.angle_beta   90.00
_cell.angle_gamma   90.00
#
_symmetry.space_group_name_H-M   'P 1'
#
loop_
_entity.id
_entity.type
_entity.pdbx_description
1 polymer ?
#
loop_
_entity_poly.entity_id
_entity_poly.type
_entity_poly.pdbx_seq_one_letter_code
_entity_poly.pdbx_strand_id
1 'polypeptide(L)'
;MNALLTEHDGKPLKLTDDAAFLSELRGAYDKDPLFSKVKQNVKQFKNFSLDNDIVYTKNRNGKAVICVPRAVKNKRKLTEKILDETHTLLGHLGTHRTSEYVRTLFWW
;
A
#
# COMPACT_ATOMS: atom_id res chain seq x y z
N MET A 1 -5.81 -33.00 3.72
CA MET A 1 -6.76 -32.04 4.32
C MET A 1 -6.11 -30.67 4.34
N ASN A 2 -6.31 -29.84 3.30
CA ASN A 2 -5.83 -28.46 3.26
C ASN A 2 -7.03 -27.57 2.91
N ALA A 3 -7.82 -27.24 3.92
CA ALA A 3 -8.85 -26.22 3.84
C ALA A 3 -8.39 -25.02 4.69
N LEU A 4 -8.69 -23.81 4.20
CA LEU A 4 -8.55 -22.50 4.84
C LEU A 4 -7.22 -21.75 4.64
N LEU A 5 -6.93 -21.33 3.40
CA LEU A 5 -6.26 -20.04 3.14
C LEU A 5 -6.90 -19.26 1.96
N THR A 6 -8.08 -19.66 1.52
CA THR A 6 -8.88 -18.91 0.55
C THR A 6 -9.88 -18.05 1.35
N GLU A 7 -10.15 -16.82 0.88
CA GLU A 7 -11.19 -15.88 1.37
C GLU A 7 -10.77 -14.65 2.22
N HIS A 8 -9.49 -14.26 2.21
CA HIS A 8 -9.19 -12.83 2.33
C HIS A 8 -9.05 -12.22 0.93
N ASP A 9 -10.09 -12.40 0.12
CA ASP A 9 -10.21 -11.81 -1.21
C ASP A 9 -10.39 -10.30 -1.05
N GLY A 10 -9.28 -9.57 -1.15
CA GLY A 10 -9.28 -8.16 -1.52
C GLY A 10 -10.06 -7.20 -0.62
N LYS A 11 -10.33 -7.53 0.66
CA LYS A 11 -10.99 -6.60 1.57
C LYS A 11 -10.10 -5.35 1.69
N PRO A 12 -10.53 -4.18 1.19
CA PRO A 12 -9.75 -2.97 1.33
C PRO A 12 -9.55 -2.72 2.81
N LEU A 13 -8.31 -2.41 3.21
CA LEU A 13 -8.06 -1.99 4.59
C LEU A 13 -8.88 -0.72 4.83
N LYS A 14 -9.47 -0.58 6.01
CA LYS A 14 -10.17 0.67 6.36
C LYS A 14 -9.28 1.90 6.14
N LEU A 15 -7.98 1.73 6.32
CA LEU A 15 -6.95 2.72 6.03
C LEU A 15 -6.97 3.24 4.58
N THR A 16 -7.37 2.45 3.59
CA THR A 16 -7.50 2.93 2.19
C THR A 16 -8.73 3.79 1.95
N ASP A 17 -9.68 3.81 2.89
CA ASP A 17 -10.86 4.70 2.90
C ASP A 17 -10.66 5.90 3.86
N ASP A 18 -9.65 5.84 4.74
CA ASP A 18 -9.35 6.88 5.72
C ASP A 18 -8.77 8.14 5.04
N ALA A 19 -9.57 9.22 5.04
CA ALA A 19 -9.19 10.47 4.38
C ALA A 19 -7.91 11.10 4.97
N ALA A 20 -7.66 10.94 6.28
CA ALA A 20 -6.47 11.48 6.92
C ALA A 20 -5.21 10.73 6.45
N PHE A 21 -5.27 9.40 6.36
CA PHE A 21 -4.22 8.57 5.82
C PHE A 21 -3.97 8.86 4.34
N LEU A 22 -5.03 8.93 3.52
CA LEU A 22 -4.91 9.27 2.10
C LEU A 22 -4.26 10.65 1.90
N SER A 23 -4.62 11.63 2.73
CA SER A 23 -3.97 12.95 2.70
C SER A 23 -2.50 12.90 3.09
N GLU A 24 -2.14 12.13 4.12
CA GLU A 24 -0.74 11.93 4.54
C GLU A 24 0.08 11.22 3.44
N LEU A 25 -0.53 10.21 2.79
CA LEU A 25 0.05 9.46 1.70
C LEU A 25 0.32 10.36 0.47
N ARG A 26 -0.66 11.18 0.08
CA ARG A 26 -0.52 12.18 -1.00
C ARG A 26 0.61 13.17 -0.73
N GLY A 27 0.65 13.73 0.49
CA GLY A 27 1.71 14.64 0.90
C GLY A 27 3.09 13.97 1.01
N ALA A 28 3.14 12.65 1.16
CA ALA A 28 4.38 11.89 1.17
C ALA A 28 4.91 11.58 -0.23
N TYR A 29 4.06 11.50 -1.27
CA TYR A 29 4.52 11.35 -2.65
C TYR A 29 5.32 12.55 -3.15
N ASP A 30 4.92 13.76 -2.78
CA ASP A 30 5.65 14.99 -3.13
C ASP A 30 7.07 14.99 -2.55
N LYS A 31 7.21 14.45 -1.34
CA LYS A 31 8.49 14.35 -0.60
C LYS A 31 9.36 13.17 -1.06
N ASP A 32 8.83 12.29 -1.90
CA ASP A 32 9.55 11.13 -2.41
C ASP A 32 10.04 11.42 -3.85
N PRO A 33 11.36 11.36 -4.10
CA PRO A 33 11.93 11.76 -5.39
C PRO A 33 11.52 10.83 -6.54
N LEU A 34 11.12 9.59 -6.26
CA LEU A 34 10.60 8.66 -7.26
C LEU A 34 9.14 9.00 -7.55
N PHE A 35 8.30 9.01 -6.51
CA PHE A 35 6.86 9.18 -6.69
C PHE A 35 6.47 10.59 -7.13
N SER A 36 7.22 11.62 -6.74
CA SER A 36 7.04 12.99 -7.24
C SER A 36 7.21 13.04 -8.76
N LYS A 37 8.24 12.36 -9.31
CA LYS A 37 8.43 12.23 -10.77
C LYS A 37 7.35 11.39 -11.43
N VAL A 38 6.93 10.29 -10.81
CA VAL A 38 5.84 9.44 -11.31
C VAL A 38 4.54 10.23 -11.39
N LYS A 39 4.21 11.06 -10.39
CA LYS A 39 3.04 11.94 -10.43
C LYS A 39 3.13 12.97 -11.56
N GLN A 40 4.29 13.59 -11.73
CA GLN A 40 4.49 14.58 -12.79
C GLN A 40 4.44 13.97 -14.20
N ASN A 41 4.92 12.74 -14.37
CA ASN A 41 5.12 12.10 -15.67
C ASN A 41 4.64 10.64 -15.73
N VAL A 42 3.42 10.36 -15.25
CA VAL A 42 2.91 8.97 -15.15
C VAL A 42 2.97 8.20 -16.47
N LYS A 43 2.82 8.88 -17.61
CA LYS A 43 2.90 8.28 -18.96
C LYS A 43 4.27 7.65 -19.27
N GLN A 44 5.35 8.14 -18.67
CA GLN A 44 6.69 7.57 -18.84
C GLN A 44 6.86 6.28 -18.03
N PHE A 45 6.10 6.14 -16.95
CA PHE A 45 6.17 5.04 -16.01
C PHE A 45 5.06 4.03 -16.30
N LYS A 46 5.19 3.25 -17.39
CA LYS A 46 4.17 2.26 -17.83
C LYS A 46 3.73 1.25 -16.76
N ASN A 47 4.61 1.00 -15.78
CA ASN A 47 4.34 0.05 -14.69
C ASN A 47 3.54 0.67 -13.54
N PHE A 48 3.42 1.99 -13.53
CA PHE A 48 2.71 2.76 -12.52
C PHE A 48 1.44 3.36 -13.12
N SER A 49 0.47 3.61 -12.26
CA SER A 49 -0.79 4.26 -12.62
C SER A 49 -1.11 5.26 -11.52
N LEU A 50 -1.71 6.38 -11.89
CA LEU A 50 -2.11 7.42 -10.96
C LEU A 50 -3.64 7.48 -10.98
N ASP A 51 -4.25 7.24 -9.84
CA ASP A 51 -5.70 7.35 -9.65
C ASP A 51 -5.97 8.11 -8.35
N ASN A 52 -6.84 9.13 -8.40
CA ASN A 52 -7.16 9.97 -7.24
C ASN A 52 -5.94 10.52 -6.47
N ASP A 53 -4.88 10.91 -7.20
CA ASP A 53 -3.59 11.37 -6.66
C ASP A 53 -2.80 10.29 -5.89
N ILE A 54 -3.24 9.03 -5.95
CA ILE A 54 -2.61 7.85 -5.38
C ILE A 54 -1.89 7.06 -6.47
N VAL A 55 -0.65 6.68 -6.19
CA VAL A 55 0.17 5.91 -7.13
C VAL A 55 -0.08 4.42 -6.89
N TYR A 56 -0.42 3.72 -7.96
CA TYR A 56 -0.58 2.27 -8.01
C TYR A 56 0.50 1.65 -8.88
N THR A 57 0.88 0.41 -8.58
CA THR A 57 1.74 -0.43 -9.43
C THR A 57 1.15 -1.83 -9.51
N LYS A 58 1.62 -2.65 -10.46
CA LYS A 58 1.23 -4.06 -10.54
C LYS A 58 2.23 -4.91 -9.78
N ASN A 59 1.74 -5.73 -8.85
CA ASN A 59 2.57 -6.73 -8.17
C ASN A 59 2.91 -7.91 -9.11
N ARG A 60 3.68 -8.88 -8.61
CA ARG A 60 4.09 -10.07 -9.40
C ARG A 60 2.92 -10.90 -9.92
N ASN A 61 1.76 -10.83 -9.25
CA ASN A 61 0.51 -11.49 -9.64
C ASN A 61 -0.35 -10.62 -10.56
N GLY A 62 0.14 -9.46 -11.02
CA GLY A 62 -0.59 -8.54 -11.89
C GLY A 62 -1.68 -7.71 -11.19
N LYS A 63 -1.82 -7.83 -9.87
CA LYS A 63 -2.80 -7.07 -9.07
C LYS A 63 -2.30 -5.65 -8.83
N ALA A 64 -3.20 -4.68 -8.93
CA ALA A 64 -2.91 -3.29 -8.59
C ALA A 64 -2.73 -3.15 -7.07
N VAL A 65 -1.61 -2.55 -6.67
CA VAL A 65 -1.22 -2.31 -5.28
C VAL A 65 -0.80 -0.87 -5.10
N ILE A 66 -1.11 -0.29 -3.94
CA ILE A 66 -0.79 1.10 -3.61
C ILE A 66 0.70 1.22 -3.32
N CYS A 67 1.36 2.16 -3.99
CA CYS A 67 2.75 2.47 -3.70
C CYS A 67 2.85 3.32 -2.43
N VAL A 68 3.64 2.86 -1.46
CA VAL A 68 3.87 3.58 -0.21
C VAL A 68 5.25 4.28 -0.29
N PRO A 69 5.29 5.62 -0.26
CA PRO A 69 6.53 6.39 -0.35
C PRO A 69 7.43 6.14 0.85
N ARG A 70 8.75 6.04 0.60
CA ARG A 70 9.76 5.76 1.62
C ARG A 70 10.38 7.01 2.23
N ALA A 71 9.72 8.16 2.09
CA ALA A 71 10.25 9.47 2.48
C ALA A 71 10.86 9.44 3.91
N VAL A 72 12.13 9.82 4.02
CA VAL A 72 13.01 9.58 5.18
C VAL A 72 12.45 10.10 6.51
N LYS A 73 11.59 11.13 6.50
CA LYS A 73 10.93 11.69 7.71
C LYS A 73 9.62 11.00 8.12
N ASN A 74 8.89 10.38 7.20
CA ASN A 74 7.56 9.78 7.46
C ASN A 74 7.49 8.26 7.21
N LYS A 75 8.60 7.64 6.78
CA LYS A 75 8.69 6.21 6.45
C LYS A 75 8.15 5.31 7.55
N ARG A 76 8.53 5.55 8.80
CA ARG A 76 8.08 4.73 9.93
C ARG A 76 6.55 4.82 10.08
N LYS A 77 6.01 6.04 10.12
CA LYS A 77 4.58 6.28 10.37
C LYS A 77 3.63 5.61 9.38
N LEU A 78 3.87 5.69 8.07
CA LEU A 78 2.94 5.12 7.07
C LEU A 78 2.97 3.58 7.09
N THR A 79 4.15 2.99 7.00
CA THR A 79 4.31 1.53 7.01
C THR A 79 3.90 0.92 8.36
N GLU A 80 4.20 1.59 9.48
CA GLU A 80 3.75 1.16 10.81
C GLU A 80 2.23 1.18 10.92
N LYS A 81 1.55 2.27 10.50
CA LYS A 81 0.08 2.32 10.48
C LYS A 81 -0.52 1.19 9.64
N ILE A 82 0.04 0.93 8.46
CA ILE A 82 -0.41 -0.17 7.59
C ILE A 82 -0.25 -1.52 8.28
N LEU A 83 0.92 -1.76 8.89
CA LEU A 83 1.21 -3.01 9.58
C LEU A 83 0.35 -3.21 10.83
N ASP A 84 0.17 -2.17 11.64
CA ASP A 84 -0.63 -2.16 12.86
C ASP A 84 -2.11 -2.42 12.55
N GLU A 85 -2.68 -1.71 11.58
CA GLU A 85 -4.06 -1.92 11.12
C GLU A 85 -4.25 -3.33 10.56
N THR A 86 -3.29 -3.82 9.78
CA THR A 86 -3.36 -5.19 9.23
C THR A 86 -3.23 -6.24 10.33
N HIS A 87 -2.38 -6.00 11.32
CA HIS A 87 -2.21 -6.90 12.47
C HIS A 87 -3.49 -6.97 13.30
N THR A 88 -4.13 -5.82 13.52
CA THR A 88 -5.43 -5.71 14.19
C THR A 88 -6.54 -6.40 13.39
N LEU A 89 -6.60 -6.16 12.07
CA LEU A 89 -7.60 -6.75 11.17
C LEU A 89 -7.49 -8.27 11.10
N LEU A 90 -6.27 -8.80 10.99
CA LEU A 90 -6.04 -10.23 10.91
C LEU A 90 -6.10 -10.93 12.27
N GLY A 91 -6.27 -10.19 13.39
CA GLY A 91 -6.52 -10.80 14.69
C GLY A 91 -5.42 -11.75 15.16
N HIS A 92 -4.20 -11.21 15.35
CA HIS A 92 -3.07 -11.95 15.93
C HIS A 92 -2.57 -13.17 15.12
N LEU A 93 -2.90 -13.25 13.82
CA LEU A 93 -2.48 -14.31 12.89
C LEU A 93 -0.96 -14.40 12.61
N GLY A 94 -0.13 -13.71 13.40
CA GLY A 94 1.32 -13.71 13.31
C GLY A 94 1.85 -12.76 12.24
N THR A 95 3.07 -12.26 12.48
CA THR A 95 3.77 -11.27 11.63
C THR A 95 3.93 -11.73 10.17
N HIS A 96 4.03 -13.04 9.93
CA HIS A 96 4.17 -13.60 8.59
C HIS A 96 2.91 -13.43 7.74
N ARG A 97 1.72 -13.73 8.30
CA ARG A 97 0.44 -13.56 7.58
C ARG A 97 0.11 -12.09 7.36
N THR A 98 0.43 -11.24 8.34
CA THR A 98 0.34 -9.78 8.19
C THR A 98 1.19 -9.28 7.01
N SER A 99 2.46 -9.68 6.96
CA SER A 99 3.37 -9.22 5.89
C SER A 99 2.90 -9.68 4.51
N GLU A 100 2.45 -10.93 4.39
CA GLU A 100 1.93 -11.46 3.13
C GLU A 100 0.66 -10.73 2.70
N TYR A 101 -0.27 -10.48 3.62
CA TYR A 101 -1.49 -9.71 3.32
C TYR A 101 -1.16 -8.29 2.86
N VAL A 102 -0.29 -7.59 3.59
CA VAL A 102 0.11 -6.23 3.23
C VAL A 102 0.72 -6.17 1.82
N ARG A 103 1.56 -7.16 1.43
CA ARG A 103 2.15 -7.23 0.09
C ARG A 103 1.12 -7.43 -1.04
N THR A 104 -0.08 -7.90 -0.72
CA THR A 104 -1.16 -8.00 -1.71
C THR A 104 -1.85 -6.67 -1.97
N LEU A 105 -1.68 -5.68 -1.09
CA LEU A 105 -2.37 -4.38 -1.14
C LEU A 105 -1.40 -3.20 -1.35
N PHE A 106 -0.18 -3.30 -0.83
CA PHE A 106 0.82 -2.23 -0.83
C PHE A 106 2.17 -2.67 -1.36
N TRP A 107 2.93 -1.70 -1.86
CA TRP A 107 4.28 -1.88 -2.40
C TRP A 107 5.22 -0.76 -1.96
N TRP A 108 6.41 -1.10 -1.46
CA TRP A 108 7.45 -0.16 -1.01
C TRP A 108 8.86 -0.74 -1.11
#